data_AF-A0A9E1JFU3-F1
#
_entry.id   AF-A0A9E1JFU3-F1
#
_cell.length_a   1.000
_cell.length_b   1.000
_cell.length_c   1.000
_cell.angle_alpha   90.00
_cell.angle_beta   90.00
_cell.angle_gamma   90.00
#
_symmetry.space_group_name_H-M   'P 1'
#
loop_
_entity.id
_entity.type
_entity.pdbx_description
1 polymer ?
#
loop_
_entity_poly.entity_id
_entity_poly.type
_entity_poly.pdbx_seq_one_letter_code
_entity_poly.pdbx_strand_id
1 'polypeptide(L)'
;MLNIGCLVVNEDYDRLRLSIVENKLPHFTYTLTVSGAPEGGTSSTLKLYIIELVSSNLSIGFTLPPDKEIDKDLEIVFTTQPTADVKMPEDLKLICEFSDEKKETEYAGENLEKLEYIGYSLEKFYETKKASFYLFDYEGITKL
;
A
#
# COMPACT_ATOMS: atom_id res chain seq x y z
N MET A 1 2.12 -5.68 -16.34
CA MET A 1 1.34 -5.73 -15.10
C MET A 1 2.29 -5.94 -13.93
N LEU A 2 2.37 -4.96 -13.03
CA LEU A 2 3.15 -5.06 -11.80
C LEU A 2 2.39 -5.98 -10.82
N ASN A 3 3.11 -6.75 -10.00
CA ASN A 3 2.52 -7.57 -8.94
C ASN A 3 3.06 -7.13 -7.58
N ILE A 4 2.17 -6.94 -6.61
CA ILE A 4 2.50 -6.54 -5.24
C ILE A 4 1.93 -7.56 -4.27
N GLY A 5 2.80 -8.13 -3.43
CA GLY A 5 2.38 -9.00 -2.32
C GLY A 5 1.90 -8.18 -1.13
N CYS A 6 0.90 -8.66 -0.40
CA CYS A 6 0.42 -8.03 0.81
C CYS A 6 0.17 -9.09 1.87
N LEU A 7 0.97 -9.09 2.93
CA LEU A 7 0.70 -9.88 4.13
C LEU A 7 -0.26 -9.08 5.01
N VAL A 8 -1.47 -9.59 5.21
CA VAL A 8 -2.49 -8.98 6.07
C VAL A 8 -2.80 -9.90 7.25
N VAL A 9 -3.48 -9.37 8.28
CA VAL A 9 -3.94 -10.22 9.39
C VAL A 9 -5.12 -11.09 8.97
N ASN A 10 -5.34 -12.20 9.69
CA ASN A 10 -6.37 -13.19 9.34
C ASN A 10 -7.78 -12.60 9.21
N GLU A 11 -8.17 -11.69 10.09
CA GLU A 11 -9.50 -11.07 10.04
C GLU A 11 -9.70 -10.27 8.73
N ASP A 12 -8.67 -9.52 8.33
CA ASP A 12 -8.70 -8.72 7.11
C ASP A 12 -8.65 -9.61 5.87
N TYR A 13 -7.86 -10.69 5.92
CA TYR A 13 -7.81 -11.72 4.88
C TYR A 13 -9.19 -12.35 4.66
N ASP A 14 -9.90 -12.72 5.72
CA ASP A 14 -11.24 -13.30 5.62
C ASP A 14 -12.24 -12.30 5.02
N ARG A 15 -12.16 -11.02 5.41
CA ARG A 15 -12.99 -9.97 4.78
C ARG A 15 -12.69 -9.82 3.29
N LEU A 16 -11.41 -9.81 2.91
CA LEU A 16 -10.99 -9.74 1.50
C LEU A 16 -11.50 -10.96 0.72
N ARG A 17 -11.36 -12.16 1.27
CA ARG A 17 -11.85 -13.41 0.67
C ARG A 17 -13.34 -13.38 0.37
N LEU A 18 -14.13 -12.80 1.28
CA LEU A 18 -15.58 -12.67 1.10
C LEU A 18 -15.98 -11.54 0.15
N SER A 19 -15.13 -10.53 -0.02
CA SER A 19 -15.45 -9.32 -0.78
C SER A 19 -15.00 -9.39 -2.23
N ILE A 20 -13.87 -10.06 -2.51
CA ILE A 20 -13.31 -10.18 -3.85
C ILE A 20 -14.15 -11.17 -4.65
N VAL A 21 -14.67 -10.70 -5.80
CA VAL A 21 -15.43 -11.52 -6.74
C VAL A 21 -14.76 -11.40 -8.10
N GLU A 22 -14.43 -12.54 -8.72
CA GLU A 22 -13.75 -12.59 -10.02
C GLU A 22 -12.46 -11.72 -10.08
N ASN A 23 -11.68 -11.75 -9.00
CA ASN A 23 -10.47 -10.94 -8.81
C ASN A 23 -10.71 -9.42 -8.85
N LYS A 24 -11.93 -8.95 -8.59
CA LYS A 24 -12.29 -7.54 -8.58
C LYS A 24 -12.92 -7.15 -7.25
N LEU A 25 -12.69 -5.89 -6.89
CA LEU A 25 -13.27 -5.22 -5.74
C LEU A 25 -13.33 -3.72 -6.03
N PRO A 26 -14.41 -3.00 -5.67
CA PRO A 26 -14.43 -1.55 -5.77
C PRO A 26 -13.26 -0.93 -4.99
N HIS A 27 -12.51 -0.06 -5.65
CA HIS A 27 -11.30 0.53 -5.12
C HIS A 27 -11.17 1.99 -5.53
N PHE A 28 -10.45 2.75 -4.71
CA PHE A 28 -9.92 4.06 -5.07
C PHE A 28 -8.41 4.02 -4.96
N THR A 29 -7.72 4.64 -5.89
CA THR A 29 -6.26 4.71 -5.87
C THR A 29 -5.80 6.15 -6.00
N TYR A 30 -4.62 6.46 -5.50
CA TYR A 30 -3.93 7.72 -5.76
C TYR A 30 -2.45 7.59 -5.43
N THR A 31 -1.63 8.45 -6.05
CA THR A 31 -0.22 8.62 -5.67
C THR A 31 -0.09 9.78 -4.70
N LEU A 32 0.48 9.53 -3.53
CA LEU A 32 0.86 10.56 -2.56
C LEU A 32 2.36 10.84 -2.66
N THR A 33 2.70 12.08 -2.96
CA THR A 33 4.10 12.52 -3.09
C THR A 33 4.48 13.34 -1.87
N VAL A 34 5.54 12.93 -1.18
CA VAL A 34 6.13 13.66 -0.05
C VAL A 34 7.46 14.27 -0.48
N SER A 35 7.52 15.59 -0.58
CA SER A 35 8.73 16.33 -0.94
C SER A 35 9.34 17.06 0.25
N GLY A 36 10.63 17.35 0.17
CA GLY A 36 11.34 18.16 1.17
C GLY A 36 12.81 17.81 1.25
N ALA A 37 13.57 18.60 2.00
CA ALA A 37 14.96 18.36 2.32
C ALA A 37 15.14 18.46 3.84
N PRO A 38 15.96 17.58 4.45
CA PRO A 38 16.41 17.81 5.82
C PRO A 38 17.29 19.07 5.88
N GLU A 39 17.47 19.64 7.07
CA GLU A 39 18.29 20.85 7.24
C GLU A 39 19.72 20.63 6.72
N GLY A 40 20.12 21.41 5.71
CA GLY A 40 21.43 21.29 5.06
C GLY A 40 21.59 20.07 4.12
N GLY A 41 20.52 19.29 3.92
CA GLY A 41 20.49 18.13 3.04
C GLY A 41 20.04 18.42 1.61
N THR A 42 20.06 17.38 0.78
CA THR A 42 19.52 17.45 -0.59
C THR A 42 18.02 17.15 -0.57
N SER A 43 17.24 17.84 -1.41
CA SER A 43 15.82 17.52 -1.54
C SER A 43 15.63 16.13 -2.13
N SER A 44 14.76 15.36 -1.51
CA SER A 44 14.32 14.05 -2.00
C SER A 44 12.80 13.99 -2.08
N THR A 45 12.31 13.05 -2.87
CA THR A 45 10.87 12.82 -3.08
C THR A 45 10.56 11.37 -2.81
N LEU A 46 9.63 11.14 -1.88
CA LEU A 46 9.04 9.82 -1.64
C LEU A 46 7.70 9.74 -2.38
N LYS A 47 7.50 8.67 -3.14
CA LYS A 47 6.20 8.35 -3.76
C LYS A 47 5.58 7.18 -3.03
N LEU A 48 4.37 7.38 -2.53
CA LEU A 48 3.57 6.36 -1.89
C LEU A 48 2.30 6.12 -2.70
N TYR A 49 2.13 4.89 -3.18
CA TYR A 49 0.95 4.47 -3.93
C TYR A 49 -0.10 3.93 -2.97
N ILE A 50 -1.30 4.50 -3.01
CA ILE A 50 -2.39 4.15 -2.10
C ILE A 50 -3.52 3.46 -2.85
N ILE A 51 -4.09 2.43 -2.23
CA ILE A 51 -5.26 1.69 -2.68
C ILE A 51 -6.23 1.55 -1.51
N GLU A 52 -7.40 2.17 -1.62
CA GLU A 52 -8.50 2.08 -0.65
C GLU A 52 -9.52 1.04 -1.13
N LEU A 53 -9.70 -0.03 -0.36
CA LEU A 53 -10.67 -1.11 -0.58
C LEU A 53 -11.86 -0.91 0.35
N VAL A 54 -12.76 0.01 -0.03
CA VAL A 54 -13.83 0.52 0.83
C VAL A 54 -14.73 -0.60 1.35
N SER A 55 -15.09 -1.56 0.50
CA SER A 55 -15.98 -2.68 0.89
C SER A 55 -15.37 -3.63 1.93
N SER A 56 -14.05 -3.65 2.07
CA SER A 56 -13.34 -4.51 3.03
C SER A 56 -12.78 -3.76 4.24
N ASN A 57 -13.05 -2.44 4.33
CA ASN A 57 -12.47 -1.53 5.33
C ASN A 57 -10.95 -1.68 5.43
N LEU A 58 -10.28 -1.67 4.28
CA LEU A 58 -8.84 -1.90 4.19
C LEU A 58 -8.21 -0.92 3.21
N SER A 59 -7.06 -0.38 3.57
CA SER A 59 -6.25 0.49 2.72
C SER A 59 -4.80 0.01 2.72
N ILE A 60 -4.15 0.14 1.56
CA ILE A 60 -2.79 -0.33 1.34
C ILE A 60 -1.99 0.84 0.82
N GLY A 61 -0.89 1.14 1.47
CA GLY A 61 0.16 2.02 0.96
C GLY A 61 1.39 1.22 0.61
N PHE A 62 2.03 1.54 -0.51
CA PHE A 62 3.31 0.93 -0.85
C PHE A 62 4.23 1.88 -1.60
N THR A 63 5.52 1.77 -1.36
CA THR A 63 6.57 2.41 -2.18
C THR A 63 6.94 1.48 -3.33
N LEU A 64 7.78 1.93 -4.27
CA LEU A 64 8.33 1.07 -5.33
C LEU A 64 9.83 1.30 -5.48
N PRO A 65 10.59 0.29 -5.94
CA PRO A 65 11.97 0.49 -6.35
C PRO A 65 12.08 1.62 -7.39
N PRO A 66 13.18 2.39 -7.42
CA PRO A 66 13.35 3.52 -8.33
C PRO A 66 13.27 3.16 -9.83
N ASP A 67 13.51 1.90 -10.19
CA ASP A 67 13.44 1.39 -11.57
C ASP A 67 12.05 0.81 -11.94
N LYS A 68 11.05 0.96 -11.06
CA LYS A 68 9.68 0.48 -11.25
C LYS A 68 8.69 1.62 -11.28
N GLU A 69 7.75 1.51 -12.21
CA GLU A 69 6.61 2.42 -12.35
C GLU A 69 5.34 1.61 -12.52
N ILE A 70 4.20 2.22 -12.17
CA ILE A 70 2.88 1.68 -12.45
C ILE A 70 2.43 2.28 -13.78
N ASP A 71 2.11 1.43 -14.73
CA ASP A 71 1.51 1.85 -16.00
C ASP A 71 0.03 2.20 -15.75
N LYS A 72 -0.80 1.17 -15.53
CA LYS A 72 -2.19 1.27 -15.00
C LYS A 72 -2.62 -0.01 -14.32
N ASP A 73 -2.39 -1.15 -14.97
CA ASP A 73 -2.81 -2.45 -14.43
C ASP A 73 -1.87 -2.94 -13.33
N LEU A 74 -2.47 -3.23 -12.18
CA LEU A 74 -1.81 -3.75 -10.99
C LEU A 74 -2.50 -5.03 -10.53
N GLU A 75 -1.71 -6.06 -10.24
CA GLU A 75 -2.16 -7.23 -9.51
C GLU A 75 -1.68 -7.14 -8.06
N ILE A 76 -2.61 -7.20 -7.11
CA ILE A 76 -2.32 -7.32 -5.69
C ILE A 76 -2.60 -8.75 -5.25
N VAL A 77 -1.63 -9.37 -4.58
CA VAL A 77 -1.73 -10.70 -4.03
C VAL A 77 -1.75 -10.62 -2.52
N PHE A 78 -2.89 -10.95 -1.92
CA PHE A 78 -3.04 -11.01 -0.47
C PHE A 78 -2.80 -12.41 0.05
N THR A 79 -2.09 -12.48 1.17
CA THR A 79 -1.94 -13.69 1.96
C THR A 79 -1.95 -13.34 3.45
N THR A 80 -1.98 -14.35 4.30
CA THR A 80 -1.97 -14.21 5.76
C THR A 80 -1.05 -15.26 6.39
N GLN A 81 -0.85 -15.18 7.71
CA GLN A 81 -0.08 -16.20 8.43
C GLN A 81 -0.93 -17.47 8.64
N PRO A 82 -0.31 -18.67 8.59
CA PRO A 82 -1.01 -19.89 8.94
C PRO A 82 -1.42 -19.89 10.41
N THR A 83 -2.53 -20.57 10.69
CA THR A 83 -3.06 -20.77 12.04
C THR A 83 -3.09 -22.25 12.39
N ALA A 84 -3.49 -22.56 13.64
CA ALA A 84 -3.72 -23.95 14.05
C ALA A 84 -4.79 -24.64 13.18
N ASP A 85 -5.77 -23.87 12.70
CA ASP A 85 -6.90 -24.36 11.90
C ASP A 85 -6.64 -24.31 10.38
N VAL A 86 -5.77 -23.41 9.93
CA VAL A 86 -5.45 -23.21 8.50
C VAL A 86 -3.94 -23.23 8.29
N LYS A 87 -3.41 -24.36 7.81
CA LYS A 87 -1.95 -24.57 7.71
C LYS A 87 -1.26 -23.80 6.59
N MET A 88 -1.97 -23.49 5.50
CA MET A 88 -1.45 -22.72 4.37
C MET A 88 -2.60 -21.95 3.74
N PRO A 89 -2.69 -20.62 3.96
CA PRO A 89 -3.69 -19.80 3.30
C PRO A 89 -3.43 -19.73 1.79
N GLU A 90 -4.50 -19.59 1.03
CA GLU A 90 -4.45 -19.41 -0.42
C GLU A 90 -4.06 -17.96 -0.77
N ASP A 91 -3.55 -17.76 -1.97
CA ASP A 91 -3.29 -16.41 -2.47
C ASP A 91 -4.59 -15.82 -3.03
N LEU A 92 -5.05 -14.71 -2.45
CA LEU A 92 -6.19 -13.96 -2.98
C LEU A 92 -5.69 -12.91 -3.96
N LYS A 93 -6.23 -12.89 -5.17
CA LYS A 93 -5.81 -11.97 -6.22
C LYS A 93 -6.82 -10.85 -6.40
N LEU A 94 -6.33 -9.63 -6.50
CA LEU A 94 -7.10 -8.46 -6.89
C LEU A 94 -6.42 -7.80 -8.08
N ILE A 95 -7.16 -7.62 -9.17
CA ILE A 95 -6.73 -6.85 -10.33
C ILE A 95 -7.39 -5.48 -10.23
N CYS A 96 -6.60 -4.42 -10.21
CA CYS A 96 -7.06 -3.05 -10.17
C CYS A 96 -6.39 -2.18 -11.24
N GLU A 97 -7.11 -1.14 -11.66
CA GLU A 97 -6.58 -0.09 -12.52
C GLU A 97 -6.19 1.09 -11.63
N PHE A 98 -4.91 1.45 -11.65
CA PHE A 98 -4.38 2.55 -10.87
C PHE A 98 -4.67 3.88 -11.59
N SER A 99 -5.27 4.80 -10.85
CA SER A 99 -5.65 6.12 -11.31
C SER A 99 -4.46 7.07 -11.46
N ASP A 100 -4.65 8.11 -12.26
CA ASP A 100 -3.71 9.23 -12.39
C ASP A 100 -3.85 10.27 -11.26
N GLU A 101 -4.66 10.00 -10.22
CA GLU A 101 -4.89 10.92 -9.11
C GLU A 101 -3.61 11.13 -8.28
N LYS A 102 -3.28 12.39 -8.01
CA LYS A 102 -2.08 12.79 -7.28
C LYS A 102 -2.43 13.67 -6.10
N LYS A 103 -1.76 13.41 -4.97
CA LYS A 103 -1.79 14.22 -3.76
C LYS A 103 -0.35 14.56 -3.39
N GLU A 104 -0.15 15.74 -2.80
CA GLU A 104 1.17 16.26 -2.46
C GLU A 104 1.18 16.73 -1.01
N THR A 105 2.30 16.52 -0.34
CA THR A 105 2.58 17.05 0.99
C THR A 105 4.07 17.28 1.16
N GLU A 106 4.43 18.09 2.15
CA GLU A 106 5.82 18.43 2.43
C GLU A 106 6.25 17.90 3.80
N TYR A 107 7.45 17.33 3.86
CA TYR A 107 8.11 16.96 5.10
C TYR A 107 9.64 17.07 4.95
N ALA A 108 10.25 17.87 5.83
CA ALA A 108 11.69 18.11 5.87
C ALA A 108 12.40 16.94 6.58
N GLY A 109 12.63 15.86 5.86
CA GLY A 109 13.36 14.69 6.33
C GLY A 109 13.92 13.86 5.17
N GLU A 110 14.74 12.87 5.47
CA GLU A 110 15.18 11.84 4.52
C GLU A 110 14.00 10.93 4.09
N ASN A 111 14.20 10.08 3.07
CA ASN A 111 13.10 9.22 2.56
C ASN A 111 12.49 8.31 3.64
N LEU A 112 13.29 7.75 4.53
CA LEU A 112 12.80 6.91 5.63
C LEU A 112 11.97 7.73 6.63
N GLU A 113 12.43 8.93 7.01
CA GLU A 113 11.70 9.81 7.92
C GLU A 113 10.38 10.31 7.29
N LYS A 114 10.41 10.62 5.98
CA LYS A 114 9.20 10.92 5.20
C LYS A 114 8.21 9.75 5.23
N LEU A 115 8.70 8.51 5.08
CA LEU A 115 7.88 7.30 5.07
C LEU A 115 7.26 7.04 6.45
N GLU A 116 8.02 7.19 7.53
CA GLU A 116 7.54 7.08 8.90
C GLU A 116 6.48 8.14 9.22
N TYR A 117 6.76 9.40 8.86
CA TYR A 117 5.82 10.52 9.05
C TYR A 117 4.49 10.28 8.34
N ILE A 118 4.54 9.91 7.05
CA ILE A 118 3.33 9.71 6.27
C ILE A 118 2.61 8.42 6.65
N GLY A 119 3.36 7.37 6.98
CA GLY A 119 2.83 6.10 7.49
C GLY A 119 1.99 6.31 8.74
N TYR A 120 2.54 7.01 9.73
CA TYR A 120 1.81 7.36 10.96
C TYR A 120 0.57 8.22 10.67
N SER A 121 0.70 9.21 9.80
CA SER A 121 -0.41 10.12 9.46
C SER A 121 -1.56 9.37 8.78
N LEU A 122 -1.25 8.45 7.86
CA LEU A 122 -2.23 7.62 7.17
C LEU A 122 -2.85 6.58 8.09
N GLU A 123 -2.07 5.93 8.96
CA GLU A 123 -2.59 5.01 9.97
C GLU A 123 -3.65 5.71 10.84
N LYS A 124 -3.35 6.90 11.36
CA LYS A 124 -4.31 7.70 12.14
C LYS A 124 -5.54 8.09 11.32
N PHE A 125 -5.35 8.48 10.06
CA PHE A 125 -6.47 8.82 9.19
C PHE A 125 -7.40 7.63 8.95
N TYR A 126 -6.87 6.45 8.61
CA TYR A 126 -7.69 5.27 8.36
C TYR A 126 -8.28 4.68 9.64
N GLU A 127 -7.62 4.83 10.79
CA GLU A 127 -8.19 4.51 12.11
C GLU A 127 -9.49 5.30 12.34
N THR A 128 -9.52 6.61 12.02
CA THR A 128 -10.77 7.40 12.14
C THR A 128 -11.87 6.94 11.19
N LYS A 129 -11.51 6.35 10.05
CA LYS A 129 -12.42 5.73 9.08
C LYS A 129 -12.82 4.29 9.44
N LYS A 130 -12.30 3.74 10.54
CA LYS A 130 -12.45 2.32 10.93
C LYS A 130 -11.98 1.35 9.84
N ALA A 131 -10.90 1.72 9.15
CA ALA A 131 -10.25 0.90 8.15
C ALA A 131 -8.84 0.50 8.62
N SER A 132 -8.45 -0.74 8.35
CA SER A 132 -7.07 -1.18 8.54
C SER A 132 -6.17 -0.52 7.50
N PHE A 133 -4.97 -0.09 7.90
CA PHE A 133 -3.96 0.43 6.98
C PHE A 133 -2.70 -0.42 7.03
N TYR A 134 -2.24 -0.84 5.85
CA TYR A 134 -0.98 -1.57 5.69
C TYR A 134 -0.01 -0.75 4.87
N LEU A 135 1.24 -0.66 5.33
CA LEU A 135 2.31 0.03 4.63
C LEU A 135 3.41 -0.97 4.25
N PHE A 136 3.71 -1.06 2.95
CA PHE A 136 4.75 -1.93 2.41
C PHE A 136 5.85 -1.11 1.76
N ASP A 137 7.06 -1.17 2.32
CA ASP A 137 8.23 -0.53 1.73
C ASP A 137 8.92 -1.46 0.74
N TYR A 138 8.72 -1.22 -0.56
CA TYR A 138 9.43 -1.92 -1.63
C TYR A 138 10.63 -1.14 -2.18
N GLU A 139 10.77 0.14 -1.85
CA GLU A 139 11.91 0.96 -2.29
C GLU A 139 13.23 0.37 -1.79
N GLY A 140 13.23 -0.16 -0.56
CA GLY A 140 14.39 -0.83 0.05
C GLY A 140 14.74 -2.21 -0.52
N ILE A 141 13.90 -2.82 -1.35
CA ILE A 141 14.20 -4.12 -1.98
C ILE A 141 15.14 -3.91 -3.17
N THR A 142 16.42 -3.76 -2.85
CA THR A 142 17.50 -3.74 -3.84
C THR A 142 17.69 -5.12 -4.45
N LYS A 143 18.06 -5.17 -5.74
CA LYS A 143 18.37 -6.41 -6.48
C LYS A 143 19.35 -7.28 -5.67
N LEU A 144 18.90 -8.48 -5.31
CA LEU A 144 19.78 -9.59 -4.92
C LEU A 144 20.76 -9.92 -6.07
#